data_AF-A0ABD5QCU5-F1
#
_entry.id   AF-A0ABD5QCU5-F1
#
_cell.length_a   1.000
_cell.length_b   1.000
_cell.length_c   1.000
_cell.angle_alpha   90.00
_cell.angle_beta   90.00
_cell.angle_gamma   90.00
#
_symmetry.space_group_name_H-M   'P 1'
#
loop_
_entity.id
_entity.type
_entity.pdbx_description
1 polymer ?
#
loop_
_entity_poly.entity_id
_entity_poly.type
_entity_poly.pdbx_seq_one_letter_code
_entity_poly.pdbx_strand_id
1 'polypeptide(L)'
;MTEIEIDEYGDYGQFAEDWKDDDVATQQVWQLLGQLEDDELLVQLPEWLAEQKVGFVDGATPTAFIGRITRDTDDAIQFSDAAAVPPLLKLAHRIHQLEEGIENAGDDDSRREWLEDRLADNREPFEQREGVVGLAEEWLPKSQIERAVRRT
;
A
#
# COMPACT_ATOMS: atom_id res chain seq x y z
N MET A 1 16.73 -20.06 9.82
CA MET A 1 16.06 -18.74 9.89
C MET A 1 16.05 -18.20 8.48
N THR A 2 14.92 -18.32 7.79
CA THR A 2 14.70 -17.54 6.58
C THR A 2 13.83 -16.39 7.04
N GLU A 3 14.45 -15.34 7.57
CA GLU A 3 13.75 -14.09 7.78
C GLU A 3 13.28 -13.59 6.42
N ILE A 4 12.04 -13.10 6.35
CA ILE A 4 11.62 -12.39 5.16
C ILE A 4 12.44 -11.10 5.12
N GLU A 5 13.12 -10.86 4.00
CA GLU A 5 13.82 -9.59 3.79
C GLU A 5 12.75 -8.53 3.58
N ILE A 6 12.61 -7.63 4.56
CA ILE A 6 11.74 -6.46 4.47
C ILE A 6 12.64 -5.30 4.08
N ASP A 7 12.47 -4.81 2.87
CA ASP A 7 13.21 -3.64 2.39
C ASP A 7 12.62 -2.38 3.03
N GLU A 8 13.48 -1.62 3.70
CA GLU A 8 13.11 -0.38 4.39
C GLU A 8 13.69 0.82 3.65
N TYR A 9 12.84 1.77 3.32
CA TYR A 9 13.25 2.97 2.61
C TYR A 9 12.83 4.23 3.36
N GLY A 10 13.81 5.06 3.73
CA GLY A 10 13.55 6.41 4.26
C GLY A 10 13.63 7.52 3.19
N ASP A 11 14.19 7.19 2.02
CA ASP A 11 14.42 8.13 0.93
C ASP A 11 13.82 7.64 -0.38
N TYR A 12 13.18 8.55 -1.12
CA TYR A 12 12.56 8.26 -2.41
C TYR A 12 13.60 7.89 -3.48
N GLY A 13 14.79 8.51 -3.45
CA GLY A 13 15.85 8.22 -4.42
C GLY A 13 16.29 6.77 -4.33
N GLN A 14 16.58 6.28 -3.12
CA GLN A 14 16.92 4.87 -2.89
C GLN A 14 15.78 3.94 -3.32
N PHE A 15 14.54 4.26 -2.91
CA PHE A 15 13.37 3.48 -3.30
C PHE A 15 13.21 3.41 -4.83
N ALA A 16 13.36 4.53 -5.54
CA ALA A 16 13.18 4.58 -6.98
C ALA A 16 14.28 3.80 -7.75
N GLU A 17 15.52 3.81 -7.25
CA GLU A 17 16.61 3.05 -7.84
C GLU A 17 16.41 1.53 -7.76
N ASP A 18 15.80 1.06 -6.67
CA ASP A 18 15.58 -0.36 -6.39
C ASP A 18 14.22 -0.86 -6.93
N TRP A 19 13.20 0.00 -6.95
CA TRP A 19 11.84 -0.38 -7.35
C TRP A 19 11.67 -0.55 -8.86
N LYS A 20 12.31 0.27 -9.70
CA LYS A 20 12.47 0.16 -11.17
C LYS A 20 11.29 -0.43 -11.98
N ASP A 21 10.05 -0.14 -11.58
CA ASP A 21 8.85 -0.22 -12.42
C ASP A 21 8.49 1.20 -12.85
N ASP A 22 8.26 1.44 -14.15
CA ASP A 22 7.93 2.73 -14.80
C ASP A 22 7.69 3.92 -13.82
N ASP A 23 8.51 4.97 -13.86
CA ASP A 23 8.58 6.06 -12.84
C ASP A 23 7.25 6.59 -12.27
N VAL A 24 6.17 6.58 -13.06
CA VAL A 24 4.81 6.97 -12.62
C VAL A 24 4.20 5.97 -11.62
N ALA A 25 4.44 4.67 -11.78
CA ALA A 25 4.07 3.65 -10.81
C ALA A 25 4.91 3.75 -9.53
N THR A 26 6.21 4.02 -9.66
CA THR A 26 7.13 4.16 -8.51
C THR A 26 6.72 5.31 -7.59
N GLN A 27 6.48 6.51 -8.11
CA GLN A 27 6.09 7.65 -7.26
C GLN A 27 4.75 7.41 -6.53
N GLN A 28 3.78 6.79 -7.20
CA GLN A 28 2.50 6.46 -6.59
C GLN A 28 2.65 5.42 -5.47
N VAL A 29 3.51 4.42 -5.64
CA VAL A 29 3.80 3.45 -4.58
C VAL A 29 4.48 4.14 -3.41
N TRP A 30 5.41 5.07 -3.65
CA TRP A 30 6.03 5.86 -2.59
C TRP A 30 5.03 6.70 -1.80
N GLN A 31 4.09 7.34 -2.51
CA GLN A 31 2.99 8.09 -1.89
C GLN A 31 2.11 7.17 -1.05
N LEU A 32 1.77 5.99 -1.57
CA LEU A 32 1.02 4.97 -0.85
C LEU A 32 1.72 4.53 0.43
N LEU A 33 3.01 4.19 0.35
CA LEU A 33 3.81 3.82 1.52
C LEU A 33 3.86 4.95 2.57
N GLY A 34 3.80 6.21 2.14
CA GLY A 34 3.73 7.37 3.04
C GLY A 34 2.39 7.55 3.77
N GLN A 35 1.34 6.83 3.36
CA GLN A 35 0.03 6.86 4.01
C GLN A 35 -0.19 5.67 4.95
N LEU A 36 0.76 4.73 5.01
CA LEU A 36 0.66 3.53 5.84
C LEU A 36 1.05 3.80 7.29
N GLU A 37 0.50 3.00 8.21
CA GLU A 37 0.97 2.96 9.60
C GLU A 37 2.34 2.26 9.69
N ASP A 38 3.11 2.55 10.75
CA ASP A 38 4.49 2.05 10.93
C ASP A 38 4.60 0.50 10.97
N ASP A 39 3.51 -0.19 11.30
CA ASP A 39 3.41 -1.66 11.38
C ASP A 39 2.84 -2.29 10.10
N GLU A 40 2.49 -1.48 9.10
CA GLU A 40 1.99 -1.92 7.81
C GLU A 40 3.09 -2.02 6.77
N LEU A 41 2.94 -2.99 5.88
CA LEU A 41 3.90 -3.20 4.79
C LEU A 41 3.20 -3.60 3.51
N LEU A 42 3.83 -3.23 2.40
CA LEU A 42 3.45 -3.69 1.08
C LEU A 42 4.12 -5.03 0.79
N VAL A 43 3.35 -6.02 0.39
CA VAL A 43 3.81 -7.34 -0.03
C VAL A 43 3.43 -7.62 -1.48
N GLN A 44 4.38 -8.13 -2.26
CA GLN A 44 4.16 -8.65 -3.60
C GLN A 44 4.21 -10.18 -3.59
N LEU A 45 3.18 -10.78 -4.19
CA LEU A 45 3.02 -12.21 -4.34
C LEU A 45 3.08 -12.57 -5.83
N PRO A 46 3.62 -13.75 -6.17
CA PRO A 46 3.56 -14.23 -7.54
C PRO A 46 2.10 -14.47 -7.93
N GLU A 47 1.78 -14.25 -9.21
CA GLU A 47 0.42 -14.32 -9.75
C GLU A 47 -0.30 -15.62 -9.38
N TRP A 48 0.37 -16.77 -9.50
CA TRP A 48 -0.23 -18.07 -9.17
C TRP A 48 -0.64 -18.19 -7.69
N LEU A 49 0.08 -17.54 -6.77
CA LEU A 49 -0.25 -17.55 -5.34
C LEU A 49 -1.39 -16.57 -5.05
N ALA A 50 -1.35 -15.39 -5.68
CA ALA A 50 -2.44 -14.42 -5.59
C ALA A 50 -3.76 -14.98 -6.14
N GLU A 51 -3.71 -15.71 -7.26
CA GLU A 51 -4.87 -16.41 -7.84
C GLU A 51 -5.45 -17.46 -6.87
N GLN A 52 -4.57 -18.18 -6.18
CA GLN A 52 -5.01 -19.16 -5.18
C GLN A 52 -5.68 -18.49 -3.97
N LYS A 53 -5.17 -17.33 -3.54
CA LYS A 53 -5.55 -16.69 -2.28
C LYS A 53 -6.74 -15.75 -2.40
N VAL A 54 -6.83 -15.04 -3.51
CA VAL A 54 -7.82 -13.97 -3.74
C VAL A 54 -8.66 -14.27 -4.98
N GLY A 55 -8.08 -14.97 -5.95
CA GLY A 55 -8.73 -15.21 -7.24
C GLY A 55 -8.73 -13.98 -8.13
N PHE A 56 -9.51 -14.07 -9.21
CA PHE A 56 -9.62 -13.03 -10.23
C PHE A 56 -10.69 -12.02 -9.84
N VAL A 57 -10.33 -10.73 -9.74
CA VAL A 57 -11.24 -9.65 -9.38
C VAL A 57 -11.14 -8.49 -10.36
N ASP A 58 -12.28 -7.97 -10.84
CA ASP A 58 -12.34 -6.81 -11.73
C ASP A 58 -11.43 -6.89 -12.98
N GLY A 59 -11.24 -8.09 -13.52
CA GLY A 59 -10.47 -8.27 -14.76
C GLY A 59 -8.98 -8.58 -14.58
N ALA A 60 -8.48 -8.64 -13.34
CA ALA A 60 -7.10 -9.04 -13.05
C ALA A 60 -6.97 -9.73 -11.68
N THR A 61 -5.85 -10.43 -11.46
CA THR A 61 -5.50 -10.93 -10.13
C THR A 61 -4.60 -9.91 -9.44
N PRO A 62 -5.00 -9.30 -8.32
CA PRO A 62 -4.12 -8.39 -7.60
C PRO A 62 -2.94 -9.17 -7.02
N THR A 63 -1.71 -8.77 -7.36
CA THR A 63 -0.48 -9.40 -6.87
C THR A 63 0.18 -8.64 -5.73
N ALA A 64 -0.20 -7.38 -5.52
CA ALA A 64 0.34 -6.53 -4.47
C ALA A 64 -0.73 -6.22 -3.43
N PHE A 65 -0.35 -6.33 -2.16
CA PHE A 65 -1.23 -6.15 -1.00
C PHE A 65 -0.55 -5.31 0.08
N ILE A 66 -1.33 -4.63 0.91
CA ILE A 66 -0.87 -3.96 2.12
C ILE A 66 -1.53 -4.63 3.31
N GLY A 67 -0.76 -5.00 4.32
CA GLY A 67 -1.30 -5.53 5.57
C GLY A 67 -0.30 -5.51 6.70
N ARG A 68 -0.72 -6.01 7.86
CA ARG A 68 0.10 -6.09 9.07
C ARG A 68 0.50 -7.52 9.33
N ILE A 69 1.76 -7.74 9.69
CA ILE A 69 2.19 -9.06 10.16
C ILE A 69 1.64 -9.24 11.57
N THR A 70 0.68 -10.14 11.74
CA THR A 70 0.14 -10.49 13.06
C THR A 70 0.86 -11.65 13.70
N ARG A 71 1.36 -12.58 12.88
CA ARG A 71 2.17 -13.70 13.35
C ARG A 71 3.30 -13.98 12.39
N ASP A 72 4.43 -14.32 12.97
CA ASP A 72 5.65 -14.66 12.27
C ASP A 72 6.18 -16.01 12.78
N THR A 73 6.49 -16.91 11.85
CA THR A 73 7.15 -18.19 12.09
C THR A 73 8.39 -18.30 11.21
N ASP A 74 9.22 -19.32 11.43
CA ASP A 74 10.43 -19.51 10.63
C ASP A 74 10.15 -19.62 9.11
N ASP A 75 8.98 -20.13 8.72
CA ASP A 75 8.67 -20.48 7.32
C ASP A 75 7.53 -19.65 6.70
N ALA A 76 6.67 -19.03 7.52
CA ALA A 76 5.48 -18.34 7.06
C ALA A 76 5.10 -17.15 7.93
N ILE A 77 4.42 -16.18 7.32
CA ILE A 77 3.84 -15.02 7.99
C ILE A 77 2.33 -14.99 7.79
N GLN A 78 1.62 -14.51 8.80
CA GLN A 78 0.18 -14.29 8.75
C GLN A 78 -0.07 -12.78 8.69
N PHE A 79 -0.84 -12.35 7.70
CA PHE A 79 -1.28 -10.97 7.59
C PHE A 79 -2.68 -10.79 8.14
N SER A 80 -2.93 -9.67 8.83
CA SER A 80 -4.29 -9.17 9.04
C SER A 80 -4.59 -7.99 8.15
N ASP A 81 -5.88 -7.80 7.91
CA ASP A 81 -6.47 -6.67 7.22
C ASP A 81 -5.90 -6.46 5.80
N ALA A 82 -5.23 -7.47 5.25
CA ALA A 82 -4.43 -7.29 4.05
C ALA A 82 -5.33 -6.95 2.87
N ALA A 83 -5.05 -5.85 2.17
CA ALA A 83 -5.90 -5.29 1.13
C ALA A 83 -5.12 -5.03 -0.15
N ALA A 84 -5.76 -5.27 -1.30
CA ALA A 84 -5.16 -5.09 -2.61
C ALA A 84 -4.66 -3.64 -2.82
N VAL A 85 -3.45 -3.51 -3.31
CA VAL A 85 -2.79 -2.22 -3.57
C VAL A 85 -3.50 -1.37 -4.63
N PRO A 86 -3.98 -1.89 -5.78
CA PRO A 86 -4.41 -1.01 -6.87
C PRO A 86 -5.53 -0.01 -6.52
N PRO A 87 -6.59 -0.37 -5.75
CA PRO A 87 -7.55 0.60 -5.25
C PRO A 87 -6.95 1.61 -4.26
N LEU A 88 -6.13 1.13 -3.32
CA LEU A 88 -5.48 1.96 -2.29
C LEU A 88 -4.48 2.96 -2.89
N LEU A 89 -3.75 2.56 -3.94
CA LEU A 89 -2.81 3.39 -4.67
C LEU A 89 -3.50 4.64 -5.25
N LYS A 90 -4.71 4.47 -5.80
CA LYS A 90 -5.51 5.59 -6.34
C LYS A 90 -5.94 6.54 -5.24
N LEU A 91 -6.39 6.01 -4.10
CA LEU A 91 -6.79 6.80 -2.93
C LEU A 91 -5.60 7.56 -2.35
N ALA A 92 -4.46 6.90 -2.13
CA ALA A 92 -3.24 7.53 -1.61
C ALA A 92 -2.74 8.64 -2.53
N HIS A 93 -2.73 8.41 -3.85
CA HIS A 93 -2.37 9.45 -4.81
C HIS A 93 -3.32 10.66 -4.72
N ARG A 94 -4.62 10.41 -4.56
CA ARG A 94 -5.63 11.47 -4.42
C ARG A 94 -5.47 12.25 -3.12
N ILE A 95 -5.22 11.55 -2.01
CA ILE A 95 -4.93 12.13 -0.69
C ILE A 95 -3.72 13.07 -0.81
N HIS A 96 -2.63 12.59 -1.40
CA HIS A 96 -1.42 13.39 -1.60
C HIS A 96 -1.67 14.67 -2.41
N GLN A 97 -2.40 14.58 -3.52
CA GLN A 97 -2.77 15.76 -4.32
C GLN A 97 -3.59 16.80 -3.54
N LEU A 98 -4.46 16.33 -2.63
CA LEU A 98 -5.27 17.21 -1.79
C LEU A 98 -4.42 17.88 -0.70
N GLU A 99 -3.52 17.13 -0.08
CA GLU A 99 -2.54 17.66 0.89
C GLU A 99 -1.67 18.75 0.27
N GLU A 100 -1.06 18.48 -0.90
CA GLU A 100 -0.32 19.50 -1.65
C GLU A 100 -1.20 20.70 -2.00
N GLY A 101 -2.47 20.47 -2.34
CA GLY A 101 -3.43 21.53 -2.62
C GLY A 101 -3.67 22.45 -1.42
N ILE A 102 -3.76 21.88 -0.21
CA ILE A 102 -3.99 22.60 1.05
C ILE A 102 -2.75 23.42 1.42
N GLU A 103 -1.57 22.83 1.30
CA GLU A 103 -0.28 23.51 1.53
C GLU A 103 -0.13 24.72 0.60
N ASN A 104 -0.57 24.58 -0.65
CA ASN A 104 -0.48 25.62 -1.67
C ASN A 104 -1.70 26.58 -1.69
N ALA A 105 -2.69 26.43 -0.81
CA ALA A 105 -3.90 27.26 -0.80
C ALA A 105 -3.66 28.71 -0.33
N GLY A 106 -2.54 28.99 0.34
CA GLY A 106 -2.22 30.33 0.84
C GLY A 106 -3.23 30.84 1.88
N ASP A 107 -3.81 32.02 1.66
CA ASP A 107 -4.80 32.65 2.56
C ASP A 107 -6.25 32.46 2.07
N ASP A 108 -6.50 31.60 1.08
CA ASP A 108 -7.86 31.31 0.59
C ASP A 108 -8.53 30.27 1.50
N ASP A 109 -9.13 30.75 2.60
CA ASP A 109 -9.77 29.92 3.61
C ASP A 109 -10.91 29.07 3.05
N SER A 110 -11.70 29.60 2.10
CA SER A 110 -12.81 28.85 1.49
C SER A 110 -12.30 27.71 0.60
N ARG A 111 -11.21 27.94 -0.14
CA ARG A 111 -10.57 26.88 -0.92
C ARG A 111 -9.93 25.83 -0.01
N ARG A 112 -9.29 26.26 1.10
CA ARG A 112 -8.69 25.36 2.08
C ARG A 112 -9.75 24.45 2.71
N GLU A 113 -10.85 25.01 3.22
CA GLU A 113 -11.95 24.26 3.82
C GLU A 113 -12.51 23.20 2.85
N TRP A 114 -12.74 23.57 1.59
CA TRP A 114 -13.21 22.63 0.57
C TRP A 114 -12.22 21.49 0.31
N LEU A 115 -10.91 21.76 0.32
CA LEU A 115 -9.88 20.74 0.13
C LEU A 115 -9.79 19.81 1.34
N GLU A 116 -9.92 20.34 2.56
CA GLU A 116 -9.93 19.57 3.81
C GLU A 116 -11.13 18.62 3.87
N ASP A 117 -12.33 19.08 3.50
CA ASP A 117 -13.52 18.22 3.39
C ASP A 117 -13.28 17.07 2.41
N ARG A 118 -12.71 17.39 1.24
CA ARG A 118 -12.37 16.36 0.23
C ARG A 118 -11.28 15.42 0.70
N LEU A 119 -10.33 15.89 1.50
CA LEU A 119 -9.30 15.06 2.08
C LEU A 119 -9.92 14.05 3.04
N ALA A 120 -10.83 14.48 3.91
CA ALA A 120 -11.57 13.60 4.82
C ALA A 120 -12.37 12.53 4.06
N ASP A 121 -13.11 12.92 3.01
CA ASP A 121 -13.87 12.01 2.14
C ASP A 121 -13.01 10.89 1.50
N ASN A 122 -11.70 11.10 1.35
CA ASN A 122 -10.78 10.13 0.74
C ASN A 122 -9.95 9.35 1.78
N ARG A 123 -9.66 9.95 2.95
CA ARG A 123 -8.96 9.27 4.04
C ARG A 123 -9.81 8.17 4.66
N GLU A 124 -11.08 8.44 4.90
CA GLU A 124 -11.98 7.45 5.52
C GLU A 124 -12.03 6.11 4.76
N PRO A 125 -12.29 6.05 3.43
CA PRO A 125 -12.30 4.79 2.69
C PRO A 125 -10.90 4.17 2.54
N PHE A 126 -9.82 4.96 2.62
CA PHE A 126 -8.45 4.44 2.63
C PHE A 126 -8.17 3.68 3.93
N GLU A 127 -8.45 4.30 5.07
CA GLU A 127 -8.25 3.73 6.41
C GLU A 127 -9.14 2.49 6.65
N GLN A 128 -10.41 2.56 6.22
CA GLN A 128 -11.35 1.44 6.35
C GLN A 128 -11.14 0.34 5.31
N ARG A 129 -10.27 0.57 4.30
CA ARG A 129 -10.07 -0.32 3.15
C ARG A 129 -11.41 -0.67 2.48
N GLU A 130 -12.33 0.30 2.45
CA GLU A 130 -13.72 0.05 2.09
C GLU A 130 -13.83 -0.44 0.64
N GLY A 131 -14.48 -1.60 0.46
CA GLY A 131 -14.67 -2.19 -0.86
C GLY A 131 -13.39 -2.72 -1.51
N VAL A 132 -12.26 -2.76 -0.78
CA VAL A 132 -11.00 -3.31 -1.28
C VAL A 132 -10.95 -4.81 -1.03
N VAL A 133 -10.55 -5.56 -2.05
CA VAL A 133 -10.38 -7.00 -1.95
C VAL A 133 -9.25 -7.32 -0.98
N GLY A 134 -9.53 -8.17 0.00
CA GLY A 134 -8.54 -8.59 0.97
C GLY A 134 -7.88 -9.93 0.66
N LEU A 135 -6.65 -10.12 1.13
CA LEU A 135 -6.10 -11.47 1.35
C LEU A 135 -6.84 -12.08 2.54
N ALA A 136 -7.26 -13.33 2.41
CA ALA A 136 -7.71 -14.08 3.57
C ALA A 136 -6.61 -14.10 4.65
N GLU A 137 -6.99 -14.11 5.93
CA GLU A 137 -6.07 -14.17 7.08
C GLU A 137 -5.37 -15.54 7.19
N GLU A 138 -4.74 -15.98 6.11
CA GLU A 138 -4.05 -17.24 5.96
C GLU A 138 -2.53 -17.02 6.00
N TRP A 139 -1.83 -18.11 6.31
CA TRP A 139 -0.37 -18.12 6.28
C TRP A 139 0.15 -18.02 4.85
N LEU A 140 1.10 -17.10 4.64
CA LEU A 140 1.88 -16.93 3.42
C LEU A 140 3.30 -17.44 3.65
N PRO A 141 3.79 -18.42 2.86
CA PRO A 141 5.17 -18.88 2.98
C PRO A 141 6.15 -17.77 2.63
N LYS A 142 7.13 -17.51 3.51
CA LYS A 142 8.16 -16.47 3.30
C LYS A 142 8.92 -16.66 2.00
N SER A 143 9.21 -17.91 1.64
CA SER A 143 9.90 -18.29 0.40
C SER A 143 9.14 -17.98 -0.89
N GLN A 144 7.85 -17.64 -0.79
CA GLN A 144 6.98 -17.35 -1.92
C GLN A 144 6.60 -15.88 -2.01
N ILE A 145 7.09 -15.04 -1.09
CA ILE A 145 6.91 -13.60 -1.16
C ILE A 145 8.02 -13.06 -2.06
N GLU A 146 7.63 -12.38 -3.13
CA GLU A 146 8.58 -11.82 -4.10
C GLU A 146 9.25 -10.58 -3.54
N ARG A 147 8.50 -9.77 -2.78
CA ARG A 147 8.98 -8.53 -2.18
C ARG A 147 8.14 -8.14 -0.97
N ALA A 148 8.79 -7.59 0.05
CA ALA A 148 8.13 -6.95 1.19
C ALA A 148 8.80 -5.60 1.43
N VAL A 149 8.04 -4.51 1.44
CA VAL A 149 8.56 -3.14 1.54
C VAL A 149 7.81 -2.34 2.57
N ARG A 150 8.54 -1.53 3.34
CA ARG A 150 7.98 -0.48 4.18
C ARG A 150 8.76 0.83 4.06
N ARG A 151 8.10 1.93 4.39
CA ARG A 151 8.72 3.25 4.50
C ARG A 151 8.99 3.58 5.96
N THR A 152 10.13 4.22 6.23
CA THR A 152 10.61 4.59 7.58
C THR A 152 10.85 6.08 7.73
#